data_AF-T1BPQ9-F1
#
_entry.id   AF-T1BPQ9-F1
#
_cell.length_a   1.000
_cell.length_b   1.000
_cell.length_c   1.000
_cell.angle_alpha   90.00
_cell.angle_beta   90.00
_cell.angle_gamma   90.00
#
_symmetry.space_group_name_H-M   'P 1'
#
loop_
_entity.id
_entity.type
_entity.pdbx_description
1 polymer ?
#
loop_
_entity_poly.entity_id
_entity_poly.type
_entity_poly.pdbx_seq_one_letter_code
_entity_poly.pdbx_strand_id
1 'polypeptide(L)'
;GWFRTGDVGRLDDGWLSIVGRLKFAIVRASGLKVFPEDVEAVAEHDTRLRELCVVGVHDAQDEHVEAVVLGDTPDEVVDDVVASVNTQLASFQHIDHWRRWPGEDFPRTRLLKVDRRAVQDWANAVPAAAPPATRTPRLDADPVARAIRVSLDDPGTTVRDDDRLSDLGLDSLL
;
A
#
# COMPACT_ATOMS: atom_id res chain seq x y z
N GLY A 1 -8.84 17.84 -32.46
CA GLY A 1 -7.86 17.83 -31.35
C GLY A 1 -8.21 16.71 -30.40
N TRP A 2 -7.30 16.34 -29.50
CA TRP A 2 -7.49 15.25 -28.52
C TRP A 2 -7.73 15.80 -27.11
N PHE A 3 -8.64 15.18 -26.37
CA PHE A 3 -8.92 15.50 -24.96
C PHE A 3 -8.28 14.45 -24.05
N ARG A 4 -7.45 14.88 -23.10
CA ARG A 4 -6.77 13.99 -22.14
C ARG A 4 -7.60 13.88 -20.87
N THR A 5 -8.21 12.72 -20.62
CA THR A 5 -9.07 12.48 -19.45
C THR A 5 -8.28 12.28 -18.16
N GLY A 6 -7.06 11.75 -18.26
CA GLY A 6 -6.26 11.36 -17.09
C GLY A 6 -6.71 10.06 -16.43
N ASP A 7 -7.70 9.38 -17.01
CA ASP A 7 -8.15 8.06 -16.60
C ASP A 7 -7.31 6.99 -17.31
N VAL A 8 -6.94 5.95 -16.59
CA VAL A 8 -6.26 4.77 -17.11
C VAL A 8 -7.30 3.72 -17.41
N GLY A 9 -7.25 3.14 -18.60
CA GLY A 9 -8.14 2.06 -18.99
C GLY A 9 -7.38 0.82 -19.42
N ARG A 10 -8.00 -0.34 -19.23
CA ARG A 10 -7.52 -1.64 -19.68
C ARG A 10 -8.46 -2.16 -20.76
N LEU A 11 -7.90 -2.56 -21.90
CA LEU A 11 -8.65 -3.09 -23.04
C LEU A 11 -8.38 -4.59 -23.15
N ASP A 12 -9.37 -5.40 -22.85
CA ASP A 12 -9.31 -6.86 -22.97
C ASP A 12 -10.53 -7.36 -23.74
N ASP A 13 -10.33 -8.26 -24.70
CA ASP A 13 -11.41 -8.84 -25.52
C ASP A 13 -12.40 -7.83 -26.11
N GLY A 14 -11.90 -6.64 -26.47
CA GLY A 14 -12.70 -5.54 -27.03
C GLY A 14 -13.47 -4.71 -26.00
N TRP A 15 -13.31 -4.99 -24.71
CA TRP A 15 -13.92 -4.24 -23.61
C TRP A 15 -12.92 -3.31 -22.94
N LEU A 16 -13.24 -2.02 -22.91
CA LEU A 16 -12.47 -1.01 -22.19
C LEU A 16 -13.03 -0.86 -20.78
N SER A 17 -12.25 -1.25 -19.77
CA SER A 17 -12.52 -0.99 -18.36
C SER A 17 -11.68 0.19 -17.86
N ILE A 18 -12.22 0.99 -16.93
CA ILE A 18 -11.46 2.06 -16.27
C ILE A 18 -10.81 1.46 -15.02
N VAL A 19 -9.49 1.54 -14.94
CA VAL A 19 -8.67 0.96 -13.87
C VAL A 19 -8.44 1.97 -12.76
N GLY A 20 -8.33 3.26 -13.09
CA GLY A 20 -8.08 4.29 -12.08
C GLY A 20 -7.70 5.61 -12.71
N ARG A 21 -7.18 6.53 -11.89
CA ARG A 21 -6.67 7.82 -12.38
C ARG A 21 -5.16 7.88 -12.27
N LEU A 22 -4.50 8.28 -13.36
CA LEU A 22 -3.04 8.33 -13.43
C LEU A 22 -2.42 9.21 -12.33
N LYS A 23 -3.13 10.25 -11.89
CA LYS A 23 -2.70 11.17 -10.83
C LYS A 23 -2.65 10.57 -9.41
N PHE A 24 -3.21 9.38 -9.22
CA PHE A 24 -3.25 8.66 -7.96
C PHE A 24 -2.51 7.31 -8.04
N ALA A 25 -1.85 7.02 -9.18
CA ALA A 25 -1.01 5.84 -9.28
C ALA A 25 0.15 5.97 -8.29
N ILE A 26 0.32 4.96 -7.46
CA ILE A 26 1.40 4.84 -6.48
C ILE A 26 2.58 4.19 -7.21
N VAL A 27 3.75 4.81 -7.18
CA VAL A 27 4.93 4.29 -7.88
C VAL A 27 5.87 3.65 -6.85
N ARG A 28 5.91 2.31 -6.84
CA ARG A 28 6.83 1.56 -5.96
C ARG A 28 8.28 1.86 -6.33
N ALA A 29 9.20 1.63 -5.40
CA ALA A 29 10.66 1.68 -5.63
C ALA A 29 11.12 0.86 -6.85
N SER A 30 10.42 -0.25 -7.15
CA SER A 30 10.65 -1.09 -8.33
C SER A 30 10.24 -0.44 -9.67
N GLY A 31 9.63 0.75 -9.64
CA GLY A 31 9.06 1.43 -10.81
C GLY A 31 7.69 0.90 -11.26
N LEU A 32 7.15 -0.12 -10.58
CA LEU A 32 5.82 -0.66 -10.85
C LEU A 32 4.74 0.28 -10.29
N LYS A 33 3.64 0.41 -11.05
CA LYS A 33 2.51 1.25 -10.68
C LYS A 33 1.44 0.42 -9.99
N VAL A 34 1.03 0.87 -8.83
CA VAL A 34 -0.15 0.36 -8.12
C VAL A 34 -1.27 1.36 -8.28
N PHE A 35 -2.43 0.90 -8.75
CA PHE A 35 -3.64 1.71 -8.77
C PHE A 35 -4.42 1.44 -7.48
N PRO A 36 -4.69 2.47 -6.65
CA PRO A 36 -5.46 2.30 -5.42
C PRO A 36 -6.79 1.57 -5.63
N GLU A 37 -7.46 1.86 -6.73
CA GLU A 37 -8.74 1.24 -7.08
C GLU A 37 -8.67 -0.28 -7.24
N ASP A 38 -7.55 -0.85 -7.72
CA ASP A 38 -7.37 -2.30 -7.83
C ASP A 38 -7.28 -2.96 -6.45
N VAL A 39 -6.57 -2.30 -5.52
CA VAL A 39 -6.40 -2.77 -4.13
C VAL A 39 -7.72 -2.61 -3.37
N GLU A 40 -8.39 -1.47 -3.52
CA GLU A 40 -9.71 -1.19 -2.94
C GLU A 40 -10.75 -2.20 -3.42
N ALA A 41 -10.76 -2.55 -4.71
CA ALA A 41 -11.71 -3.53 -5.27
C ALA A 41 -11.56 -4.93 -4.64
N VAL A 42 -10.34 -5.34 -4.29
CA VAL A 42 -10.14 -6.60 -3.54
C VAL A 42 -10.66 -6.45 -2.11
N ALA A 43 -10.33 -5.35 -1.44
CA ALA A 43 -10.76 -5.08 -0.06
C ALA A 43 -12.29 -4.93 0.10
N GLU A 44 -13.00 -4.42 -0.92
CA GLU A 44 -14.47 -4.27 -0.92
C GLU A 44 -15.23 -5.59 -0.72
N HIS A 45 -14.59 -6.74 -0.99
CA HIS A 45 -15.20 -8.05 -0.77
C HIS A 45 -15.24 -8.45 0.72
N ASP A 46 -14.50 -7.76 1.59
CA ASP A 46 -14.46 -8.05 3.02
C ASP A 46 -15.39 -7.12 3.82
N THR A 47 -16.51 -7.67 4.30
CA THR A 47 -17.55 -6.89 5.02
C THR A 47 -17.17 -6.50 6.45
N ARG A 48 -15.97 -6.87 6.93
CA ARG A 48 -15.51 -6.54 8.29
C ARG A 48 -15.04 -5.09 8.41
N LEU A 49 -14.74 -4.43 7.29
CA LEU A 49 -14.39 -3.00 7.25
C LEU A 49 -15.61 -2.18 6.86
N ARG A 50 -15.79 -1.02 7.51
CA ARG A 50 -16.83 -0.06 7.15
C ARG A 50 -16.51 0.62 5.81
N GLU A 51 -15.29 1.11 5.69
CA GLU A 51 -14.75 1.73 4.47
C GLU A 51 -13.23 1.76 4.55
N LEU A 52 -12.57 1.63 3.39
CA LEU A 52 -11.12 1.65 3.25
C LEU A 52 -10.77 2.53 2.05
N CYS A 53 -9.76 3.39 2.20
CA CYS A 53 -9.22 4.21 1.13
C CYS A 53 -7.72 3.95 1.02
N VAL A 54 -7.28 3.53 -0.17
CA VAL A 54 -5.85 3.29 -0.44
C VAL A 54 -5.22 4.57 -0.96
N VAL A 55 -4.07 4.91 -0.42
CA VAL A 55 -3.29 6.09 -0.79
C VAL A 55 -1.82 5.75 -0.89
N GLY A 56 -1.11 6.49 -1.74
CA GLY A 56 0.34 6.48 -1.76
C GLY A 56 0.89 7.46 -0.73
N VAL A 57 1.76 6.97 0.14
CA VAL A 57 2.43 7.80 1.14
C VAL A 57 3.90 7.88 0.77
N HIS A 58 4.43 9.10 0.74
CA HIS A 58 5.82 9.35 0.41
C HIS A 58 6.64 9.26 1.70
N ASP A 59 7.65 8.39 1.69
CA ASP A 59 8.71 8.42 2.68
C ASP A 59 9.91 9.24 2.15
N ALA A 60 11.05 9.17 2.84
CA ALA A 60 12.23 9.96 2.47
C ALA A 60 12.83 9.58 1.10
N GLN A 61 12.53 8.39 0.59
CA GLN A 61 13.20 7.77 -0.54
C GLN A 61 12.20 7.29 -1.61
N ASP A 62 11.04 6.76 -1.20
CA ASP A 62 10.09 6.05 -2.06
C ASP A 62 8.62 6.33 -1.69
N GLU A 63 7.70 5.74 -2.45
CA GLU A 63 6.26 5.75 -2.17
C GLU A 63 5.78 4.34 -1.85
N HIS A 64 5.01 4.19 -0.76
CA HIS A 64 4.43 2.92 -0.34
C HIS A 64 2.90 2.95 -0.39
N VAL A 65 2.29 1.76 -0.43
CA VAL A 65 0.84 1.57 -0.47
C VAL A 65 0.33 1.55 0.96
N GLU A 66 -0.54 2.50 1.30
CA GLU A 66 -1.13 2.57 2.63
C GLU A 66 -2.66 2.52 2.58
N ALA A 67 -3.25 1.70 3.44
CA ALA A 67 -4.69 1.64 3.62
C ALA A 67 -5.12 2.56 4.78
N VAL A 68 -5.98 3.52 4.50
CA VAL A 68 -6.66 4.30 5.54
C VAL A 68 -8.03 3.70 5.77
N VAL A 69 -8.30 3.27 7.00
CA VAL A 69 -9.55 2.61 7.39
C VAL A 69 -10.47 3.55 8.18
N LEU A 70 -11.77 3.46 7.93
CA LEU A 70 -12.78 4.23 8.65
C LEU A 70 -13.50 3.37 9.71
N GLY A 71 -13.76 3.97 10.86
CA GLY A 71 -14.57 3.39 11.92
C GLY A 71 -13.78 2.64 12.98
N ASP A 72 -14.52 1.91 13.81
CA ASP A 72 -14.02 1.35 15.07
C ASP A 72 -13.77 -0.16 14.99
N THR A 73 -13.56 -0.70 13.78
CA THR A 73 -13.16 -2.11 13.62
C THR A 73 -11.89 -2.35 14.43
N PRO A 74 -11.82 -3.39 15.29
CA PRO A 74 -10.64 -3.68 16.09
C PRO A 74 -9.38 -3.84 15.23
N ASP A 75 -8.23 -3.36 15.73
CA ASP A 75 -6.95 -3.36 14.99
C ASP A 75 -6.59 -4.77 14.48
N GLU A 76 -6.76 -5.79 15.31
CA GLU A 76 -6.56 -7.21 14.97
C GLU A 76 -7.41 -7.70 13.79
N VAL A 77 -8.64 -7.18 13.66
CA VAL A 77 -9.51 -7.49 12.53
C VAL A 77 -9.04 -6.75 11.28
N VAL A 78 -8.55 -5.51 11.41
CA VAL A 78 -7.97 -4.78 10.28
C VAL A 78 -6.72 -5.49 9.77
N ASP A 79 -5.84 -5.94 10.67
CA ASP A 79 -4.65 -6.73 10.33
C ASP A 79 -5.04 -8.01 9.55
N ASP A 80 -6.03 -8.76 10.02
CA ASP A 80 -6.54 -9.95 9.34
C ASP A 80 -7.12 -9.64 7.95
N VAL A 81 -7.82 -8.51 7.80
CA VAL A 81 -8.36 -8.08 6.50
C VAL A 81 -7.22 -7.71 5.54
N VAL A 82 -6.26 -6.90 5.99
CA VAL A 82 -5.10 -6.49 5.18
C VAL A 82 -4.28 -7.72 4.75
N ALA A 83 -4.07 -8.67 5.66
CA ALA A 83 -3.42 -9.93 5.34
C ALA A 83 -4.18 -10.72 4.26
N SER A 84 -5.50 -10.88 4.43
CA SER A 84 -6.37 -11.55 3.45
C SER A 84 -6.35 -10.88 2.08
N VAL A 85 -6.44 -9.54 2.02
CA VAL A 85 -6.36 -8.75 0.79
C VAL A 85 -5.02 -8.97 0.08
N ASN A 86 -3.91 -8.91 0.81
CA ASN A 86 -2.58 -9.13 0.25
C ASN A 86 -2.38 -10.53 -0.35
N THR A 87 -3.07 -11.57 0.15
CA THR A 87 -3.00 -12.92 -0.48
C THR A 87 -3.57 -12.99 -1.90
N GLN A 88 -4.41 -12.01 -2.28
CA GLN A 88 -5.08 -11.96 -3.58
C GLN A 88 -4.41 -10.98 -4.56
N LEU A 89 -3.41 -10.23 -4.08
CA LEU A 89 -2.71 -9.19 -4.84
C LEU A 89 -1.31 -9.66 -5.25
N ALA A 90 -0.80 -9.10 -6.36
CA ALA A 90 0.61 -9.24 -6.68
C ALA A 90 1.46 -8.56 -5.60
N SER A 91 2.68 -9.06 -5.36
CA SER A 91 3.57 -8.56 -4.30
C SER A 91 3.77 -7.05 -4.31
N PHE A 92 3.93 -6.45 -5.50
CA PHE A 92 4.11 -5.00 -5.64
C PHE A 92 2.86 -4.17 -5.32
N GLN A 93 1.66 -4.79 -5.29
CA GLN A 93 0.39 -4.14 -4.94
C GLN A 93 0.03 -4.28 -3.47
N HIS A 94 0.86 -4.98 -2.67
CA HIS A 94 0.55 -5.23 -1.28
C HIS A 94 0.42 -3.92 -0.51
N ILE A 95 -0.57 -3.88 0.38
CA ILE A 95 -0.71 -2.85 1.40
C ILE A 95 0.44 -3.06 2.39
N ASP A 96 1.30 -2.06 2.50
CA ASP A 96 2.49 -2.08 3.34
C ASP A 96 2.15 -1.68 4.78
N HIS A 97 1.27 -0.68 4.93
CA HIS A 97 0.83 -0.15 6.21
C HIS A 97 -0.67 0.18 6.20
N TRP A 98 -1.27 0.30 7.39
CA TRP A 98 -2.61 0.86 7.52
C TRP A 98 -2.70 1.85 8.69
N ARG A 99 -3.64 2.80 8.58
CA ARG A 99 -3.95 3.77 9.63
C ARG A 99 -5.44 4.01 9.74
N ARG A 100 -5.90 4.35 10.94
CA ARG A 100 -7.29 4.74 11.18
C ARG A 100 -7.50 6.22 10.88
N TRP A 101 -8.54 6.52 10.11
CA TRP A 101 -8.99 7.89 9.90
C TRP A 101 -9.50 8.48 11.24
N PRO A 102 -9.10 9.71 11.61
CA PRO A 102 -9.47 10.28 12.91
C PRO A 102 -10.89 10.83 12.99
N GLY A 103 -11.58 11.01 11.85
CA GLY A 103 -12.94 11.53 11.79
C GLY A 103 -14.01 10.44 11.73
N GLU A 104 -15.27 10.81 11.96
CA GLU A 104 -16.42 9.89 11.86
C GLU A 104 -16.74 9.44 10.42
N ASP A 105 -16.30 10.23 9.44
CA ASP A 105 -16.41 9.96 8.01
C ASP A 105 -15.19 10.51 7.25
N PHE A 106 -14.90 9.92 6.10
CA PHE A 106 -13.89 10.45 5.19
C PHE A 106 -14.32 11.81 4.62
N PRO A 107 -13.36 12.69 4.27
CA PRO A 107 -13.66 13.87 3.48
C PRO A 107 -14.30 13.41 2.17
N ARG A 108 -15.39 14.06 1.76
CA ARG A 108 -16.14 13.72 0.56
C ARG A 108 -16.02 14.80 -0.49
N THR A 109 -15.91 14.39 -1.75
CA THR A 109 -16.03 15.28 -2.91
C THR A 109 -17.47 15.80 -3.06
N ARG A 110 -17.69 16.75 -3.98
CA ARG A 110 -19.06 17.20 -4.33
C ARG A 110 -19.99 16.07 -4.81
N LEU A 111 -19.42 14.96 -5.29
CA LEU A 111 -20.17 13.77 -5.70
C LEU A 111 -20.30 12.73 -4.58
N LEU A 112 -20.01 13.11 -3.34
CA LEU A 112 -20.07 12.28 -2.13
C LEU A 112 -19.12 11.06 -2.10
N LYS A 113 -18.28 10.88 -3.12
CA LYS A 113 -17.18 9.92 -3.08
C LYS A 113 -16.08 10.38 -2.12
N VAL A 114 -15.32 9.44 -1.56
CA VAL A 114 -14.09 9.74 -0.80
C VAL A 114 -13.21 10.70 -1.60
N ASP A 115 -12.81 11.80 -0.97
CA ASP A 115 -11.78 12.68 -1.50
C ASP A 115 -10.41 12.10 -1.17
N ARG A 116 -9.95 11.20 -2.05
CA ARG A 116 -8.65 10.53 -1.90
C ARG A 116 -7.49 11.53 -1.78
N ARG A 117 -7.59 12.72 -2.38
CA ARG A 117 -6.54 13.74 -2.24
C ARG A 117 -6.46 14.22 -0.80
N ALA A 118 -7.59 14.55 -0.18
CA ALA A 118 -7.61 14.97 1.22
C ALA A 118 -7.11 13.88 2.18
N VAL A 119 -7.46 12.62 1.92
CA VAL A 119 -6.97 11.47 2.71
C VAL A 119 -5.46 11.29 2.52
N GLN A 120 -4.97 11.37 1.28
CA GLN A 120 -3.54 11.27 0.96
C GLN A 120 -2.75 12.43 1.57
N ASP A 121 -3.27 13.65 1.53
CA ASP A 121 -2.61 14.83 2.12
C ASP A 121 -2.51 14.69 3.64
N TRP A 122 -3.57 14.19 4.30
CA TRP A 122 -3.53 13.86 5.73
C TRP A 122 -2.50 12.77 6.03
N ALA A 123 -2.49 11.69 5.25
CA ALA A 123 -1.57 10.58 5.43
C ALA A 123 -0.10 11.00 5.25
N ASN A 124 0.20 11.90 4.31
CA ASN A 124 1.55 12.44 4.13
C ASN A 124 1.93 13.47 5.20
N ALA A 125 0.96 14.23 5.75
CA ALA A 125 1.23 15.24 6.77
C ALA A 125 1.46 14.65 8.16
N VAL A 126 0.83 13.51 8.45
CA VAL A 126 1.07 12.75 9.67
C VAL A 126 2.25 11.81 9.37
N PRO A 127 3.46 12.04 9.91
CA PRO A 127 4.50 11.02 9.78
C PRO A 127 3.91 9.72 10.34
N ALA A 128 4.10 8.60 9.63
CA ALA A 128 3.78 7.30 10.18
C ALA A 128 4.36 7.29 11.59
N ALA A 129 3.50 7.09 12.60
CA ALA A 129 4.02 6.74 13.91
C ALA A 129 4.93 5.56 13.62
N ALA A 130 6.21 5.66 13.99
CA ALA A 130 7.16 4.56 13.79
C ALA A 130 6.40 3.29 14.15
N PRO A 131 6.36 2.28 13.26
CA PRO A 131 5.55 1.09 13.46
C PRO A 131 5.72 0.69 14.93
N PRO A 132 4.64 0.38 15.67
CA PRO A 132 4.78 -0.02 17.06
C PRO A 132 5.94 -0.99 17.06
N ALA A 133 6.98 -0.68 17.81
CA ALA A 133 8.19 -1.47 17.80
C ALA A 133 7.78 -2.85 18.31
N THR A 134 7.30 -3.70 17.41
CA THR A 134 7.28 -5.12 17.57
C THR A 134 8.75 -5.38 17.79
N ARG A 135 9.06 -5.66 19.05
CA ARG A 135 10.42 -5.75 19.55
C ARG A 135 10.93 -7.10 19.07
N THR A 136 11.02 -7.24 17.75
CA THR A 136 11.49 -8.41 17.04
C THR A 136 13.01 -8.33 17.07
N PRO A 137 13.70 -9.38 17.54
CA PRO A 137 15.14 -9.33 17.69
C PRO A 137 15.80 -9.03 16.35
N ARG A 138 16.75 -8.10 16.32
CA ARG A 138 17.63 -7.94 15.15
C ARG A 138 18.32 -9.27 14.90
N LEU A 139 18.19 -9.77 13.67
CA LEU A 139 18.80 -11.00 13.21
C LEU A 139 20.29 -10.79 12.85
N ASP A 140 21.03 -10.05 13.68
CA ASP A 140 22.40 -9.62 13.37
C ASP A 140 23.34 -10.81 13.10
N ALA A 141 23.06 -11.96 13.74
CA ALA A 141 23.80 -13.22 13.61
C ALA A 141 23.05 -14.32 12.82
N ASP A 142 21.89 -14.04 12.24
CA ASP A 142 21.12 -15.05 11.50
C ASP A 142 21.76 -15.32 10.12
N PRO A 143 22.03 -16.60 9.77
CA PRO A 143 22.57 -16.95 8.46
C PRO A 143 21.67 -16.53 7.28
N VAL A 144 20.35 -16.48 7.46
CA VAL A 144 19.38 -16.02 6.44
C VAL A 144 19.47 -14.52 6.25
N ALA A 145 19.44 -13.73 7.33
CA ALA A 145 19.61 -12.27 7.24
C ALA A 145 20.98 -11.88 6.65
N ARG A 146 22.02 -12.69 6.90
CA ARG A 146 23.32 -12.51 6.23
C ARG A 146 23.24 -12.82 4.74
N ALA A 147 22.58 -13.90 4.33
CA ALA A 147 22.41 -14.26 2.92
C ALA A 147 21.62 -13.19 2.14
N ILE A 148 20.59 -12.63 2.75
CA ILE A 148 19.81 -11.51 2.21
C ILE A 148 20.71 -10.28 1.98
N ARG A 149 21.45 -9.83 3.01
CA ARG A 149 22.40 -8.70 2.90
C ARG A 149 23.46 -8.89 1.81
N VAL A 150 23.96 -10.12 1.65
CA VAL A 150 24.91 -10.45 0.58
C VAL A 150 24.24 -10.37 -0.80
N SER A 151 22.98 -10.77 -0.91
CA SER A 151 22.23 -10.73 -2.17
C SER A 151 21.84 -9.31 -2.58
N LEU A 152 21.79 -8.38 -1.63
CA LEU A 152 21.48 -6.96 -1.82
C LEU A 152 22.69 -6.10 -2.25
N ASP A 153 23.91 -6.65 -2.23
CA ASP A 153 25.17 -5.89 -2.37
C ASP A 153 25.30 -4.69 -1.39
N ASP A 154 24.45 -4.61 -0.35
CA ASP A 154 24.50 -3.61 0.71
C ASP A 154 24.58 -4.30 2.10
N PRO A 155 25.79 -4.44 2.67
CA PRO A 155 25.97 -5.05 3.98
C PRO A 155 25.43 -4.19 5.14
N GLY A 156 25.07 -2.92 4.88
CA GLY A 156 24.50 -2.00 5.86
C GLY A 156 22.98 -2.11 6.02
N THR A 157 22.29 -2.81 5.12
CA THR A 157 20.84 -2.97 5.18
C THR A 157 20.43 -3.70 6.46
N THR A 158 19.55 -3.09 7.25
CA THR A 158 18.97 -3.73 8.44
C THR A 158 17.85 -4.65 7.99
N VAL A 159 18.01 -5.96 8.23
CA VAL A 159 16.99 -6.98 7.92
C VAL A 159 16.31 -7.41 9.21
N ARG A 160 14.98 -7.34 9.22
CA ARG A 160 14.09 -7.78 10.31
C ARG A 160 13.32 -9.03 9.89
N ASP A 161 12.80 -9.75 10.87
CA ASP A 161 12.08 -11.02 10.66
C ASP A 161 10.75 -10.82 9.91
N ASP A 162 10.20 -9.61 9.99
CA ASP A 162 8.98 -9.15 9.33
C ASP A 162 9.25 -8.39 8.02
N ASP A 163 10.51 -8.12 7.66
CA ASP A 163 10.84 -7.50 6.37
C ASP A 163 10.50 -8.48 5.24
N ARG A 164 9.73 -8.03 4.25
CA ARG A 164 9.50 -8.83 3.04
C ARG A 164 10.68 -8.63 2.09
N LEU A 165 11.04 -9.68 1.38
CA LEU A 165 12.13 -9.64 0.39
C LEU A 165 11.90 -8.56 -0.68
N SER A 166 10.64 -8.34 -1.07
CA SER A 166 10.24 -7.26 -2.00
C SER A 166 10.55 -5.86 -1.48
N ASP A 167 10.42 -5.66 -0.16
CA ASP A 167 10.63 -4.37 0.50
C ASP A 167 12.13 -4.08 0.63
N LEU A 168 12.94 -5.14 0.55
CA LEU A 168 14.38 -5.06 0.44
C LEU A 168 14.86 -4.96 -1.01
N GLY A 169 13.97 -5.00 -2.01
CA GLY A 169 14.34 -4.94 -3.42
C GLY A 169 14.80 -6.28 -4.02
N LEU A 170 14.54 -7.40 -3.35
CA LEU A 170 14.75 -8.75 -3.88
C LEU A 170 13.45 -9.27 -4.52
N ASP A 171 13.46 -9.43 -5.84
CA ASP A 171 12.38 -10.05 -6.60
C ASP A 171 12.82 -11.37 -7.27
N SER A 172 11.90 -12.09 -7.92
CA SER A 172 12.09 -13.47 -8.42
C SER A 172 13.11 -13.64 -9.56
N LEU A 173 14.03 -12.69 -9.79
CA LEU A 173 15.01 -12.71 -10.88
C LEU A 173 16.48 -12.85 -10.42
N LEU A 174 16.73 -13.06 -9.13
CA LEU A 174 18.05 -13.50 -8.62
C LEU A 174 18.20 -15.02 -8.59
#